data_AF-D1A2K4-F1
#
_entry.id   AF-D1A2K4-F1
#
_cell.length_a   1.000
_cell.length_b   1.000
_cell.length_c   1.000
_cell.angle_alpha   90.00
_cell.angle_beta   90.00
_cell.angle_gamma   90.00
#
_symmetry.space_group_name_H-M   'P 1'
#
loop_
_entity.id
_entity.type
_entity.pdbx_description
1 polymer ?
#
loop_
_entity_poly.entity_id
_entity_poly.type
_entity_poly.pdbx_seq_one_letter_code
_entity_poly.pdbx_strand_id
1 'polypeptide(L)'
;MDIPVFDYDAYWRDGDGVRDSTAWRDQGLHWHGYLWRGGAADYGDEPARRDLGTELPPKLLADWLRKPARTVRTTATTPEEMAEWLRNEWRKARGQLGPDATAIDETSRFGRALHDLRRGQPVCWGGWLGPSTFWHVAAIPTAAACHEATTAPDTAGRPWRPRPAP
;
A
#
# COMPACT_ATOMS: atom_id res chain seq x y z
N MET A 1 -11.12 -12.46 37.67
CA MET A 1 -10.37 -12.66 36.42
C MET A 1 -9.96 -11.28 35.98
N ASP A 2 -8.67 -10.96 36.07
CA ASP A 2 -8.15 -9.62 35.75
C ASP A 2 -7.74 -9.63 34.28
N ILE A 3 -8.22 -8.65 33.50
CA ILE A 3 -7.89 -8.54 32.07
C ILE A 3 -6.68 -7.61 31.98
N PRO A 4 -5.53 -8.07 31.46
CA PRO A 4 -4.36 -7.22 31.34
C PRO A 4 -4.65 -6.02 30.43
N VAL A 5 -4.16 -4.85 30.84
CA VAL A 5 -4.27 -3.63 30.05
C VAL A 5 -3.47 -3.80 28.76
N PHE A 6 -4.11 -3.48 27.62
CA PHE A 6 -3.44 -3.52 26.32
C PHE A 6 -2.57 -2.28 26.14
N ASP A 7 -1.28 -2.50 25.85
CA ASP A 7 -0.33 -1.43 25.53
C ASP A 7 -0.45 -1.02 24.05
N TYR A 8 -1.22 0.04 23.80
CA TYR A 8 -1.41 0.59 22.46
C TYR A 8 -0.13 1.21 21.86
N ASP A 9 0.88 1.49 22.67
CA ASP A 9 2.11 2.16 22.24
C ASP A 9 3.24 1.16 21.92
N ALA A 10 3.20 -0.04 22.51
CA ALA A 10 4.21 -1.06 22.31
C ALA A 10 3.73 -2.35 21.60
N TYR A 11 2.45 -2.52 21.28
CA TYR A 11 1.95 -3.80 20.69
C TYR A 11 2.69 -4.25 19.42
N TRP A 12 3.22 -3.30 18.65
CA TRP A 12 3.94 -3.52 17.40
C TRP A 12 5.43 -3.78 17.59
N ARG A 13 5.97 -3.59 18.81
CA ARG A 13 7.41 -3.71 19.11
C ARG A 13 7.81 -5.15 19.45
N ASP A 14 9.08 -5.43 19.19
CA ASP A 14 9.82 -6.59 19.69
C ASP A 14 11.26 -6.13 20.02
N GLY A 15 11.52 -5.86 21.31
CA GLY A 15 12.71 -5.11 21.73
C GLY A 15 12.78 -3.73 21.09
N ASP A 16 13.92 -3.41 20.48
CA ASP A 16 14.14 -2.17 19.72
C ASP A 16 13.56 -2.23 18.28
N GLY A 17 13.06 -3.39 17.87
CA GLY A 17 12.55 -3.64 16.52
C GLY A 17 11.04 -3.63 16.41
N VAL A 18 10.56 -3.81 15.18
CA VAL A 18 9.16 -4.11 14.89
C VAL A 18 8.96 -5.62 14.94
N ARG A 19 7.91 -6.08 15.62
CA ARG A 19 7.57 -7.49 15.71
C ARG A 19 7.49 -8.12 14.32
N ASP A 20 8.18 -9.24 14.16
CA ASP A 20 8.22 -9.95 12.89
C ASP A 20 6.96 -10.80 12.65
N SER A 21 6.68 -11.05 11.38
CA SER A 21 5.61 -11.95 10.93
C SER A 21 5.89 -12.40 9.51
N THR A 22 5.82 -13.71 9.27
CA THR A 22 5.94 -14.31 7.93
C THR A 22 4.60 -14.44 7.23
N ALA A 23 3.48 -14.05 7.87
CA ALA A 23 2.13 -14.28 7.36
C ALA A 23 1.92 -13.73 5.93
N TRP A 24 2.54 -12.59 5.61
CA TRP A 24 2.48 -12.03 4.26
C TRP A 24 3.13 -12.92 3.21
N ARG A 25 4.25 -13.55 3.55
CA ARG A 25 5.02 -14.43 2.67
C ARG A 25 4.29 -15.76 2.48
N ASP A 26 3.75 -16.31 3.56
CA ASP A 26 2.97 -17.54 3.55
C ASP A 26 1.70 -17.41 2.69
N GLN A 27 1.19 -16.18 2.54
CA GLN A 27 0.05 -15.82 1.69
C GLN A 27 0.45 -15.34 0.29
N GLY A 28 1.74 -15.30 -0.05
CA GLY A 28 2.22 -14.82 -1.35
C GLY A 28 1.87 -13.35 -1.64
N LEU A 29 1.81 -12.52 -0.61
CA LEU A 29 1.39 -11.12 -0.74
C LEU A 29 2.51 -10.24 -1.30
N HIS A 30 2.09 -9.28 -2.11
CA HIS A 30 2.83 -8.06 -2.43
C HIS A 30 1.87 -6.87 -2.27
N TRP A 31 2.37 -5.63 -2.37
CA TRP A 31 1.57 -4.44 -2.10
C TRP A 31 1.49 -3.51 -3.30
N HIS A 32 0.31 -2.95 -3.49
CA HIS A 32 0.10 -1.80 -4.38
C HIS A 32 -0.03 -0.53 -3.54
N GLY A 33 0.78 0.47 -3.87
CA GLY A 33 0.71 1.80 -3.27
C GLY A 33 -0.15 2.73 -4.13
N TYR A 34 -1.08 3.43 -3.48
CA TYR A 34 -2.00 4.39 -4.09
C TYR A 34 -1.83 5.75 -3.43
N LEU A 35 -1.80 6.81 -4.24
CA LEU A 35 -1.72 8.19 -3.78
C LEU A 35 -2.72 9.03 -4.56
N TRP A 36 -3.52 9.79 -3.83
CA TRP A 36 -4.44 10.77 -4.38
C TRP A 36 -4.34 12.09 -3.62
N ARG A 37 -4.51 13.19 -4.35
CA ARG A 37 -4.65 14.54 -3.83
C ARG A 37 -5.77 15.22 -4.60
N GLY A 38 -6.73 15.84 -3.92
CA GLY A 38 -7.79 16.57 -4.59
C GLY A 38 -8.67 17.38 -3.65
N GLY A 39 -9.71 18.00 -4.20
CA GLY A 39 -10.53 18.97 -3.48
C GLY A 39 -11.51 18.33 -2.49
N ALA A 40 -12.08 19.16 -1.61
CA ALA A 40 -13.13 18.73 -0.70
C ALA A 40 -14.41 18.27 -1.41
N ALA A 41 -14.75 18.91 -2.53
CA ALA A 41 -15.88 18.51 -3.36
C ALA A 41 -15.68 17.08 -3.91
N ASP A 42 -14.49 16.80 -4.47
CA ASP A 42 -14.17 15.48 -5.02
C ASP A 42 -14.16 14.40 -3.94
N TYR A 43 -13.58 14.69 -2.77
CA TYR A 43 -13.54 13.73 -1.67
C TYR A 43 -14.92 13.49 -1.04
N GLY A 44 -15.78 14.51 -1.04
CA GLY A 44 -17.16 14.46 -0.55
C GLY A 44 -18.16 13.83 -1.51
N ASP A 45 -17.80 13.65 -2.79
CA ASP A 45 -18.66 13.01 -3.80
C ASP A 45 -18.69 11.48 -3.61
N GLU A 46 -19.51 11.04 -2.65
CA GLU A 46 -19.69 9.62 -2.33
C GLU A 46 -20.23 8.78 -3.51
N PRO A 47 -21.15 9.26 -4.37
CA PRO A 47 -21.49 8.58 -5.62
C PRO A 47 -20.27 8.33 -6.52
N ALA A 48 -19.47 9.36 -6.81
CA ALA A 48 -18.30 9.22 -7.67
C ALA A 48 -17.20 8.32 -7.06
N ARG A 49 -17.06 8.31 -5.73
CA ARG A 49 -16.13 7.42 -5.01
C ARG A 49 -16.55 5.94 -5.00
N ARG A 50 -17.82 5.64 -5.29
CA ARG A 50 -18.29 4.26 -5.52
C ARG A 50 -18.03 3.78 -6.96
N ASP A 51 -17.85 4.71 -7.89
CA ASP A 51 -17.46 4.37 -9.26
C ASP A 51 -15.97 3.99 -9.31
N LEU A 52 -15.70 2.73 -9.67
CA LEU A 52 -14.36 2.16 -9.78
C LEU A 52 -13.61 2.68 -11.02
N GLY A 53 -14.29 3.30 -11.97
CA GLY A 53 -13.66 3.95 -13.13
C GLY A 53 -12.96 5.26 -12.79
N THR A 54 -13.31 5.90 -11.68
CA THR A 54 -12.71 7.17 -11.24
C THR A 54 -11.37 6.95 -10.54
N GLU A 55 -10.56 8.01 -10.47
CA GLU A 55 -9.30 8.01 -9.71
C GLU A 55 -9.49 8.46 -8.26
N LEU A 56 -10.73 8.73 -7.84
CA LEU A 56 -11.04 9.15 -6.47
C LEU A 56 -10.78 8.01 -5.48
N PRO A 57 -10.36 8.32 -4.23
CA PRO A 57 -10.20 7.31 -3.20
C PRO A 57 -11.51 6.56 -2.96
N PRO A 58 -11.52 5.23 -3.00
CA PRO A 58 -12.74 4.47 -2.75
C PRO A 58 -13.15 4.59 -1.28
N LYS A 59 -14.38 4.15 -0.98
CA LYS A 59 -14.85 4.03 0.40
C LYS A 59 -14.32 2.78 1.09
N LEU A 60 -14.25 1.66 0.36
CA LEU A 60 -13.66 0.42 0.85
C LEU A 60 -12.22 0.33 0.37
N LEU A 61 -11.28 0.06 1.28
CA LEU A 61 -9.85 -0.01 0.93
C LEU A 61 -9.55 -1.08 -0.13
N ALA A 62 -10.25 -2.22 -0.07
CA ALA A 62 -10.07 -3.32 -1.03
C ALA A 62 -10.47 -2.93 -2.47
N ASP A 63 -11.34 -1.92 -2.65
CA ASP A 63 -11.76 -1.47 -3.98
C ASP A 63 -10.64 -0.79 -4.77
N TRP A 64 -9.55 -0.37 -4.11
CA TRP A 64 -8.36 0.11 -4.79
C TRP A 64 -7.80 -0.93 -5.77
N LEU A 65 -7.86 -2.22 -5.46
CA LEU A 65 -7.39 -3.29 -6.33
C LEU A 65 -8.25 -3.46 -7.59
N ARG A 66 -9.48 -2.96 -7.56
CA ARG A 66 -10.43 -3.02 -8.70
C ARG A 66 -10.35 -1.77 -9.59
N LYS A 67 -9.66 -0.73 -9.14
CA LYS A 67 -9.45 0.49 -9.94
C LYS A 67 -8.44 0.22 -11.07
N PRO A 68 -8.48 1.03 -12.15
CA PRO A 68 -7.54 0.89 -13.26
C PRO A 68 -6.07 0.89 -12.81
N ALA A 69 -5.23 0.08 -13.46
CA ALA A 69 -3.82 -0.07 -13.10
C ALA A 69 -3.03 1.26 -13.06
N ARG A 70 -3.43 2.26 -13.86
CA ARG A 70 -2.85 3.62 -13.85
C ARG A 70 -2.95 4.35 -12.50
N THR A 71 -3.84 3.89 -11.61
CA THR A 71 -3.97 4.44 -10.25
C THR A 71 -2.90 3.93 -9.30
N VAL A 72 -2.21 2.83 -9.64
CA VAL A 72 -1.07 2.30 -8.89
C VAL A 72 0.11 3.24 -9.05
N ARG A 73 0.69 3.65 -7.93
CA ARG A 73 1.82 4.60 -7.87
C ARG A 73 3.14 3.92 -7.56
N THR A 74 3.08 2.79 -6.88
CA THR A 74 4.23 1.92 -6.67
C THR A 74 3.74 0.50 -6.42
N THR A 75 4.65 -0.45 -6.60
CA THR A 75 4.48 -1.83 -6.17
C THR A 75 5.67 -2.18 -5.28
N ALA A 76 5.43 -2.99 -4.26
CA ALA A 76 6.47 -3.45 -3.36
C ALA A 76 6.30 -4.96 -3.15
N THR A 77 7.41 -5.67 -3.14
CA THR A 77 7.43 -7.13 -2.93
C THR A 77 7.68 -7.50 -1.47
N THR A 78 8.02 -6.51 -0.65
CA THR A 78 8.23 -6.67 0.79
C THR A 78 7.48 -5.62 1.61
N PRO A 79 7.10 -5.93 2.85
CA PRO A 79 6.55 -4.95 3.79
C PRO A 79 7.47 -3.74 4.01
N GLU A 80 8.78 -3.96 4.05
CA GLU A 80 9.79 -2.94 4.29
C GLU A 80 9.86 -1.91 3.16
N GLU A 81 9.86 -2.36 1.90
CA GLU A 81 9.81 -1.49 0.72
C GLU A 81 8.54 -0.62 0.74
N MET A 82 7.39 -1.21 1.06
CA MET A 82 6.13 -0.49 1.12
C MET A 82 6.09 0.50 2.29
N ALA A 83 6.61 0.12 3.46
CA ALA A 83 6.70 1.01 4.63
C ALA A 83 7.60 2.22 4.35
N GLU A 84 8.71 2.02 3.63
CA GLU A 84 9.60 3.12 3.23
C GLU A 84 8.95 4.02 2.19
N TRP A 85 8.20 3.48 1.23
CA TRP A 85 7.42 4.30 0.31
C TRP A 85 6.38 5.16 1.04
N LEU A 86 5.61 4.55 1.96
CA LEU A 86 4.64 5.25 2.81
C LEU A 86 5.31 6.39 3.61
N ARG A 87 6.52 6.13 4.14
CA ARG A 87 7.32 7.12 4.86
C ARG A 87 7.71 8.30 4.00
N ASN A 88 8.13 8.04 2.77
CA ASN A 88 8.50 9.09 1.84
C ASN A 88 7.30 9.94 1.42
N GLU A 89 6.13 9.34 1.20
CA GLU A 89 4.92 10.11 0.89
C GLU A 89 4.42 10.94 2.08
N TRP A 90 4.47 10.38 3.29
CA TRP A 90 4.13 11.12 4.51
C TRP A 90 5.09 12.29 4.75
N ARG A 91 6.42 12.09 4.61
CA ARG A 91 7.42 13.17 4.77
C ARG A 91 7.19 14.33 3.81
N LYS A 92 6.80 14.06 2.56
CA LYS A 92 6.42 15.10 1.58
C LYS A 92 5.17 15.89 2.00
N ALA A 93 4.24 15.25 2.71
CA ALA A 93 2.97 15.84 3.12
C ALA A 93 3.02 16.50 4.51
N ARG A 94 3.86 16.01 5.44
CA ARG A 94 3.77 16.30 6.88
C ARG A 94 3.85 17.78 7.25
N GLY A 95 4.58 18.59 6.47
CA GLY A 95 4.69 20.03 6.72
C GLY A 95 3.41 20.82 6.47
N GLN A 96 2.43 20.22 5.77
CA GLN A 96 1.15 20.83 5.42
C GLN A 96 -0.04 20.16 6.11
N LEU A 97 0.19 19.00 6.73
CA LEU A 97 -0.83 18.25 7.46
C LEU A 97 -1.14 18.97 8.78
N GLY A 98 -2.41 18.93 9.19
CA GLY A 98 -2.83 19.43 10.50
C GLY A 98 -2.19 18.70 11.69
N PRO A 99 -2.29 19.27 12.90
CA PRO A 99 -1.66 18.72 14.11
C PRO A 99 -2.11 17.29 14.40
N ASP A 100 -3.39 16.96 14.19
CA ASP A 100 -3.91 15.60 14.44
C ASP A 100 -3.24 14.55 13.55
N ALA A 101 -2.96 14.90 12.29
CA ALA A 101 -2.32 13.99 11.34
C ALA A 101 -0.82 13.80 11.62
N THR A 102 -0.24 14.60 12.51
CA THR A 102 1.17 14.53 12.94
C THR A 102 1.34 14.23 14.44
N ALA A 103 0.25 13.99 15.18
CA ALA A 103 0.26 13.71 16.61
C ALA A 103 0.96 12.39 16.98
N ILE A 104 0.92 11.40 16.08
CA ILE A 104 1.70 10.17 16.22
C ILE A 104 3.11 10.42 15.71
N ASP A 105 4.10 10.20 16.58
CA ASP A 105 5.51 10.34 16.22
C ASP A 105 5.90 9.40 15.07
N GLU A 106 6.97 9.79 14.37
CA GLU A 106 7.45 9.08 13.19
C GLU A 106 7.78 7.60 13.50
N THR A 107 8.44 7.32 14.62
CA THR A 107 8.82 5.96 15.01
C THR A 107 7.58 5.09 15.24
N SER A 108 6.60 5.56 16.01
CA SER A 108 5.36 4.82 16.25
C SER A 108 4.53 4.65 14.99
N ARG A 109 4.41 5.68 14.15
CA ARG A 109 3.64 5.62 12.90
C ARG A 109 4.18 4.54 11.97
N PHE A 110 5.48 4.51 11.72
CA PHE A 110 6.06 3.55 10.79
C PHE A 110 6.32 2.19 11.42
N GLY A 111 6.50 2.12 12.75
CA GLY A 111 6.52 0.86 13.48
C GLY A 111 5.21 0.10 13.37
N ARG A 112 4.08 0.79 13.61
CA ARG A 112 2.72 0.23 13.42
C ARG A 112 2.46 -0.16 11.97
N ALA A 113 2.79 0.71 11.02
CA ALA A 113 2.61 0.43 9.60
C ALA A 113 3.38 -0.83 9.16
N LEU A 114 4.66 -0.95 9.54
CA LEU A 114 5.45 -2.11 9.19
C LEU A 114 4.91 -3.38 9.84
N HIS A 115 4.46 -3.30 11.09
CA HIS A 115 3.80 -4.42 11.76
C HIS A 115 2.56 -4.89 11.01
N ASP A 116 1.68 -3.96 10.63
CA ASP A 116 0.45 -4.25 9.90
C ASP A 116 0.75 -4.86 8.52
N LEU A 117 1.71 -4.29 7.79
CA LEU A 117 2.15 -4.82 6.49
C LEU A 117 2.72 -6.24 6.61
N ARG A 118 3.57 -6.53 7.61
CA ARG A 118 4.08 -7.90 7.86
C ARG A 118 2.99 -8.91 8.21
N ARG A 119 1.82 -8.45 8.64
CA ARG A 119 0.63 -9.27 8.90
C ARG A 119 -0.34 -9.32 7.72
N GLY A 120 0.05 -8.79 6.57
CA GLY A 120 -0.78 -8.74 5.38
C GLY A 120 -1.99 -7.81 5.52
N GLN A 121 -1.93 -6.82 6.40
CA GLN A 121 -2.99 -5.83 6.57
C GLN A 121 -2.77 -4.62 5.65
N PRO A 122 -3.84 -3.99 5.14
CA PRO A 122 -3.74 -2.73 4.44
C PRO A 122 -3.37 -1.59 5.41
N VAL A 123 -2.61 -0.63 4.92
CA VAL A 123 -2.34 0.63 5.64
C VAL A 123 -2.94 1.78 4.84
N CYS A 124 -3.64 2.69 5.50
CA CYS A 124 -4.23 3.85 4.86
C CYS A 124 -4.16 5.06 5.77
N TRP A 125 -3.74 6.20 5.20
CA TRP A 125 -3.76 7.49 5.88
C TRP A 125 -4.41 8.54 4.99
N GLY A 126 -5.03 9.52 5.63
CA GLY A 126 -5.48 10.71 4.95
C GLY A 126 -5.46 11.93 5.86
N GLY A 127 -5.48 13.10 5.25
CA GLY A 127 -5.50 14.36 5.97
C GLY A 127 -5.53 15.55 5.03
N TRP A 128 -5.98 16.68 5.55
CA TRP A 128 -6.01 17.94 4.82
C TRP A 128 -4.62 18.56 4.76
N LEU A 129 -4.16 18.87 3.54
CA LEU A 129 -3.02 19.72 3.23
C LEU A 129 -3.55 21.16 3.11
N GLY A 130 -3.42 21.93 4.17
CA GLY A 130 -4.07 23.25 4.25
C GLY A 130 -5.60 23.17 4.12
N PRO A 131 -6.28 24.21 3.58
CA PRO A 131 -7.73 24.32 3.65
C PRO A 131 -8.50 23.58 2.54
N SER A 132 -7.85 23.13 1.47
CA SER A 132 -8.55 22.75 0.23
C SER A 132 -8.15 21.41 -0.36
N THR A 133 -6.98 20.86 -0.02
CA THR A 133 -6.46 19.65 -0.64
C THR A 133 -6.48 18.50 0.36
N PHE A 134 -7.26 17.46 0.09
CA PHE A 134 -7.20 16.22 0.84
C PHE A 134 -6.12 15.31 0.26
N TRP A 135 -5.22 14.83 1.10
CA TRP A 135 -4.22 13.83 0.76
C TRP A 135 -4.69 12.46 1.25
N HIS A 136 -4.61 11.46 0.39
CA HIS A 136 -4.95 10.08 0.70
C HIS A 136 -3.84 9.17 0.19
N VAL A 137 -3.27 8.34 1.07
CA VAL A 137 -2.28 7.33 0.72
C VAL A 137 -2.72 5.97 1.25
N ALA A 138 -2.58 4.93 0.44
CA ALA A 138 -2.92 3.57 0.85
C ALA A 138 -1.91 2.56 0.31
N ALA A 139 -1.62 1.55 1.12
CA ALA A 139 -0.88 0.35 0.75
C ALA A 139 -1.84 -0.84 0.88
N ILE A 140 -2.16 -1.48 -0.23
CA ILE A 140 -3.14 -2.57 -0.26
C ILE A 140 -2.44 -3.88 -0.64
N PRO A 141 -2.50 -4.91 0.22
CA PRO A 141 -1.91 -6.21 -0.06
C PRO A 141 -2.75 -6.97 -1.09
N THR A 142 -2.10 -7.78 -1.90
CA THR A 142 -2.76 -8.69 -2.85
C THR A 142 -1.88 -9.92 -3.12
N ALA A 143 -2.54 -11.07 -3.29
CA ALA A 143 -1.91 -12.34 -3.71
C ALA A 143 -2.06 -12.59 -5.22
N ALA A 144 -2.74 -11.70 -5.95
CA ALA A 144 -2.99 -11.88 -7.37
C ALA A 144 -1.69 -11.81 -8.18
N ALA A 145 -1.60 -12.59 -9.26
CA ALA A 145 -0.47 -12.53 -10.19
C ALA A 145 -0.56 -11.26 -11.07
N CYS A 146 -0.26 -10.09 -10.49
CA CYS A 146 -0.41 -8.79 -11.16
C CYS A 146 0.87 -8.31 -11.86
N HIS A 147 2.03 -8.82 -11.44
CA HIS A 147 3.36 -8.38 -11.90
C HIS A 147 4.26 -9.57 -12.23
N GLU A 148 3.69 -10.68 -12.68
CA GLU A 148 4.52 -11.74 -13.25
C GLU A 148 5.41 -11.11 -14.32
N ALA A 149 6.73 -11.15 -14.07
CA ALA A 149 7.67 -10.95 -15.14
C ALA A 149 7.30 -11.99 -16.19
N THR A 150 7.06 -11.55 -17.43
CA THR A 150 7.11 -12.45 -18.57
C THR A 150 8.48 -13.11 -18.54
N THR A 151 8.57 -14.29 -17.92
CA THR A 151 9.69 -15.18 -18.16
C THR A 151 9.57 -15.48 -19.63
N ALA A 152 10.48 -14.90 -20.42
CA ALA A 152 10.63 -15.27 -21.82
C ALA A 152 10.62 -16.80 -21.90
N PRO A 153 9.90 -17.41 -22.86
CA PRO A 153 9.93 -18.85 -23.01
C PRO A 153 11.39 -19.26 -23.14
N ASP A 154 11.81 -20.18 -22.28
CA ASP A 154 13.11 -20.83 -22.28
C ASP A 154 13.47 -21.24 -23.72
N THR A 155 14.28 -20.42 -24.38
CA THR A 155 14.92 -20.76 -25.66
C THR A 155 16.10 -21.68 -25.36
N ALA A 156 15.81 -22.82 -24.73
CA ALA A 156 16.66 -23.98 -24.82
C ALA A 156 16.63 -24.44 -26.28
N GLY A 157 17.76 -24.17 -26.96
CA GLY A 157 17.91 -24.24 -28.40
C GLY A 157 17.42 -25.54 -29.04
N ARG A 158 16.51 -25.39 -30.00
CA ARG A 158 16.51 -26.26 -31.18
C ARG A 158 17.19 -25.50 -32.32
N PRO A 159 18.26 -26.03 -32.92
CA PRO A 159 18.80 -25.42 -34.13
C PRO A 159 17.73 -25.47 -35.22
N TRP A 160 17.44 -24.31 -35.78
CA TRP A 160 16.60 -24.15 -36.97
C TRP A 160 17.15 -25.04 -38.10
N ARG A 161 16.30 -25.90 -38.66
CA ARG A 161 16.57 -26.64 -39.90
C ARG A 161 15.66 -26.09 -41.00
N PRO A 162 16.20 -25.65 -42.15
CA PRO A 162 15.35 -25.31 -43.28
C PRO A 162 14.65 -26.57 -43.81
N ARG A 163 13.37 -26.44 -44.18
CA ARG A 163 12.66 -27.46 -44.95
C ARG A 163 13.25 -27.53 -46.36
N PRO A 164 13.40 -28.72 -46.96
CA PRO A 164 13.69 -28.82 -48.38
C PRO A 164 12.48 -28.28 -49.17
N ALA A 165 12.78 -27.45 -50.18
CA ALA A 165 11.80 -26.94 -51.12
C ALA A 165 11.21 -28.08 -51.97
N PRO A 166 9.95 -27.93 -52.45
CA PRO A 166 9.31 -28.92 -53.32
C PRO A 166 9.99 -29.04 -54.69
#